data_AF-A0A1A3HUE2-F1
#
_entry.id   AF-A0A1A3HUE2-F1
#
_cell.length_a   1.000
_cell.length_b   1.000
_cell.length_c   1.000
_cell.angle_alpha   90.00
_cell.angle_beta   90.00
_cell.angle_gamma   90.00
#
_symmetry.space_group_name_H-M   'P 1'
#
loop_
_entity.id
_entity.type
_entity.pdbx_description
1 polymer ?
#
loop_
_entity_poly.entity_id
_entity_poly.type
_entity_poly.pdbx_seq_one_letter_code
_entity_poly.pdbx_strand_id
1 'polypeptide(L)'
;MSAAENDPPLTVELLADLQAGLLDDDTAARVRNRVRTDPEAQRMLLGLQQVRHDVAAVGADPDSAPEVPAAVTDKVSAALRSAPSTTGAAHAARPPLRPARIAAGIAGLVAVAVAIWVGTTALLREPPPAPSAPTTAQHITVSTPPATIPLSAAEIRDLLNQPPDYGPLTTAGMRASCLGGLGYPTSVQVLGARQIEINARPLVLLVVPGDTPDSLAAFAVALNCSAADTGLLASTVVPRG
;
A
#
# COMPACT_ATOMS: atom_id res chain seq x y z
N MET A 1 5.46 12.69 37.69
CA MET A 1 3.99 12.50 37.50
C MET A 1 3.55 13.58 36.53
N SER A 2 3.38 13.25 35.24
CA SER A 2 3.05 14.25 34.20
C SER A 2 2.16 13.67 33.10
N ALA A 3 0.98 14.29 32.94
CA ALA A 3 0.26 14.55 31.69
C ALA A 3 -0.23 13.39 30.78
N ALA A 4 -0.66 12.24 31.33
CA ALA A 4 -1.38 11.23 30.54
C ALA A 4 -2.92 11.27 30.68
N GLU A 5 -3.46 12.12 31.57
CA GLU A 5 -4.80 11.91 32.13
C GLU A 5 -5.87 12.94 31.76
N ASN A 6 -5.77 13.62 30.60
CA ASN A 6 -6.84 14.51 30.14
C ASN A 6 -7.04 14.46 28.61
N ASP A 7 -6.82 13.31 28.00
CA ASP A 7 -7.20 13.14 26.60
C ASP A 7 -8.67 12.68 26.55
N PRO A 8 -9.58 13.43 25.90
CA PRO A 8 -11.00 13.10 25.90
C PRO A 8 -11.22 11.68 25.33
N PRO A 9 -12.24 10.95 25.81
CA PRO A 9 -12.54 9.61 25.30
C PRO A 9 -12.79 9.65 23.79
N LEU A 10 -12.43 8.56 23.09
CA LEU A 10 -12.71 8.41 21.66
C LEU A 10 -14.21 8.20 21.48
N THR A 11 -14.98 9.28 21.33
CA THR A 11 -16.42 9.20 21.10
C THR A 11 -16.74 8.98 19.62
N VAL A 12 -17.97 8.57 19.35
CA VAL A 12 -18.47 8.33 17.98
C VAL A 12 -18.42 9.62 17.16
N GLU A 13 -18.73 10.77 17.76
CA GLU A 13 -18.72 12.08 17.11
C GLU A 13 -17.31 12.46 16.65
N LEU A 14 -16.30 12.26 17.50
CA LEU A 14 -14.91 12.55 17.17
C LEU A 14 -14.40 11.63 16.03
N LEU A 15 -14.84 10.37 16.02
CA LEU A 15 -14.54 9.44 14.93
C LEU A 15 -15.27 9.83 13.62
N ALA A 16 -16.49 10.36 13.72
CA ALA A 16 -17.24 10.87 12.58
C ALA A 16 -16.58 12.13 11.98
N ASP A 17 -16.12 13.07 12.82
CA ASP A 17 -15.40 14.26 12.38
C ASP A 17 -14.07 13.91 11.70
N LEU A 18 -13.37 12.90 12.22
CA LEU A 18 -12.19 12.33 11.57
C LEU A 18 -12.52 11.80 10.16
N GLN A 19 -13.65 11.09 10.02
CA GLN A 19 -14.11 10.54 8.73
C GLN A 19 -14.62 11.60 7.74
N ALA A 20 -15.14 12.71 8.26
CA ALA A 20 -15.59 13.86 7.49
C ALA A 20 -14.42 14.79 7.09
N GLY A 21 -13.21 14.55 7.61
CA GLY A 21 -12.05 15.40 7.36
C GLY A 21 -12.17 16.78 8.01
N LEU A 22 -12.95 16.90 9.09
CA LEU A 22 -13.22 18.16 9.79
C LEU A 22 -12.20 18.48 10.89
N LEU A 23 -11.32 17.54 11.20
CA LEU A 23 -10.25 17.72 12.19
C LEU A 23 -9.01 18.36 11.56
N ASP A 24 -8.31 19.19 12.34
CA ASP A 24 -6.97 19.66 11.98
C ASP A 24 -5.98 18.50 11.91
N ASP A 25 -4.89 18.67 11.14
CA ASP A 25 -3.95 17.60 10.84
C ASP A 25 -3.29 16.99 12.10
N ASP A 26 -2.98 17.83 13.09
CA ASP A 26 -2.34 17.40 14.35
C ASP A 26 -3.31 16.59 15.21
N THR A 27 -4.56 17.04 15.33
CA THR A 27 -5.61 16.31 16.04
C THR A 27 -5.96 15.02 15.33
N ALA A 28 -6.07 15.04 14.00
CA ALA A 28 -6.32 13.85 13.21
C ALA A 28 -5.19 12.81 13.37
N ALA A 29 -3.92 13.23 13.37
CA ALA A 29 -2.78 12.34 13.59
C ALA A 29 -2.81 11.70 14.99
N ARG A 30 -3.11 12.48 16.04
CA ARG A 30 -3.25 11.97 17.42
C ARG A 30 -4.39 10.95 17.53
N VAL A 31 -5.57 11.27 16.98
CA VAL A 31 -6.73 10.38 17.02
C VAL A 31 -6.45 9.08 16.25
N ARG A 32 -5.83 9.14 15.07
CA ARG A 32 -5.42 7.94 14.31
C ARG A 32 -4.46 7.05 15.11
N ASN A 33 -3.50 7.63 15.82
CA ASN A 33 -2.57 6.85 16.64
C ASN A 33 -3.28 6.16 17.82
N ARG A 34 -4.21 6.84 18.48
CA ARG A 34 -5.01 6.27 19.59
C ARG A 34 -5.93 5.15 19.12
N VAL A 35 -6.60 5.33 17.98
CA VAL A 35 -7.43 4.29 17.35
C VAL A 35 -6.62 3.03 17.06
N ARG A 36 -5.36 3.15 16.62
CA ARG A 36 -4.50 2.00 16.32
C ARG A 36 -4.22 1.12 17.55
N THR A 37 -4.27 1.71 18.74
CA THR A 37 -4.03 1.03 20.02
C THR A 37 -5.31 0.60 20.74
N ASP A 38 -6.49 1.00 20.26
CA ASP A 38 -7.79 0.74 20.88
C ASP A 38 -8.69 -0.16 20.00
N PRO A 39 -8.88 -1.43 20.37
CA PRO A 39 -9.73 -2.37 19.61
C PRO A 39 -11.21 -1.98 19.57
N GLU A 40 -11.73 -1.25 20.55
CA GLU A 40 -13.13 -0.82 20.57
C GLU A 40 -13.35 0.32 19.57
N ALA A 41 -12.45 1.31 19.57
CA ALA A 41 -12.47 2.38 18.58
C ALA A 41 -12.32 1.86 17.15
N GLN A 42 -11.52 0.82 16.93
CA GLN A 42 -11.42 0.14 15.63
C GLN A 42 -12.74 -0.48 15.19
N ARG A 43 -13.45 -1.16 16.09
CA ARG A 43 -14.78 -1.74 15.78
C ARG A 43 -15.79 -0.65 15.43
N MET A 44 -15.76 0.49 16.12
CA MET A 44 -16.65 1.62 15.81
C MET A 44 -16.38 2.21 14.43
N LEU A 45 -15.11 2.43 14.06
CA LEU A 45 -14.75 2.93 12.73
C LEU A 45 -15.15 1.97 11.60
N LEU A 46 -14.97 0.66 11.81
CA LEU A 46 -15.43 -0.35 10.85
C LEU A 46 -16.95 -0.32 10.68
N GLY A 47 -17.70 -0.14 11.78
CA GLY A 47 -19.15 0.03 11.72
C GLY A 47 -19.58 1.25 10.90
N LEU A 48 -18.93 2.40 11.10
CA LEU A 48 -19.21 3.60 10.31
C LEU A 48 -18.85 3.43 8.83
N GLN A 49 -17.73 2.76 8.53
CA GLN A 49 -17.32 2.46 7.16
C GLN A 49 -18.33 1.53 6.46
N GLN A 50 -18.89 0.55 7.18
CA GLN A 50 -19.94 -0.31 6.66
C GLN A 50 -21.18 0.49 6.30
N VAL A 51 -21.66 1.38 7.19
CA VAL A 51 -22.82 2.23 6.92
C VAL A 51 -22.61 3.10 5.68
N ARG A 52 -21.42 3.69 5.52
CA ARG A 52 -21.08 4.47 4.30
C ARG A 52 -21.13 3.62 3.05
N HIS A 53 -20.63 2.38 3.12
CA HIS A 53 -20.68 1.45 2.00
C HIS A 53 -22.11 1.06 1.65
N ASP A 54 -22.94 0.75 2.65
CA ASP A 54 -24.35 0.39 2.46
C ASP A 54 -25.13 1.55 1.83
N VAL A 55 -24.92 2.79 2.30
CA VAL A 55 -25.54 3.99 1.71
C VAL A 55 -25.06 4.21 0.26
N ALA A 56 -23.78 3.98 -0.02
CA ALA A 56 -23.25 4.09 -1.38
C ALA A 56 -23.83 3.01 -2.30
N ALA A 57 -24.01 1.79 -1.81
CA ALA A 57 -24.64 0.70 -2.55
C ALA A 57 -26.11 1.03 -2.89
N VAL A 58 -26.87 1.56 -1.92
CA VAL A 58 -28.23 2.06 -2.17
C VAL A 58 -28.23 3.20 -3.19
N GLY A 59 -27.29 4.13 -3.13
CA GLY A 59 -27.19 5.22 -4.11
C GLY A 59 -26.81 4.76 -5.52
N ALA A 60 -26.16 3.60 -5.68
CA ALA A 60 -25.79 3.01 -6.96
C ALA A 60 -26.86 2.08 -7.53
N ASP A 61 -27.84 1.69 -6.72
CA ASP A 61 -28.96 0.87 -7.15
C ASP A 61 -29.94 1.71 -8.00
N PRO A 62 -30.13 1.37 -9.29
CA PRO A 62 -31.01 2.14 -10.18
C PRO A 62 -32.49 2.07 -9.77
N ASP A 63 -32.88 1.09 -8.96
CA ASP A 63 -34.25 0.95 -8.47
C ASP A 63 -34.48 1.77 -7.18
N SER A 64 -33.40 2.23 -6.52
CA SER A 64 -33.45 2.95 -5.24
C SER A 64 -33.78 4.45 -5.38
N ALA A 65 -33.69 5.03 -6.58
CA ALA A 65 -34.02 6.43 -6.84
C ALA A 65 -34.79 6.59 -8.17
N PRO A 66 -35.75 7.53 -8.25
CA PRO A 66 -36.44 7.81 -9.51
C PRO A 66 -35.47 8.39 -10.55
N GLU A 67 -35.68 8.02 -11.82
CA GLU A 67 -34.91 8.52 -12.96
C GLU A 67 -34.82 10.04 -12.96
N VAL A 68 -33.61 10.57 -13.18
CA VAL A 68 -33.37 12.02 -13.19
C VAL A 68 -34.12 12.64 -14.38
N PRO A 69 -34.96 13.67 -14.18
CA PRO A 69 -35.67 14.29 -15.30
C PRO A 69 -34.70 14.87 -16.35
N ALA A 70 -34.93 14.58 -17.62
CA ALA A 70 -34.08 15.02 -18.74
C ALA A 70 -33.85 16.55 -18.76
N ALA A 71 -34.83 17.34 -18.33
CA ALA A 71 -34.68 18.79 -18.22
C ALA A 71 -33.56 19.22 -17.26
N VAL A 72 -33.23 18.42 -16.25
CA VAL A 72 -32.15 18.69 -15.29
C VAL A 72 -30.80 18.36 -15.93
N THR A 73 -30.68 17.19 -16.57
CA THR A 73 -29.46 16.81 -17.30
C THR A 73 -29.17 17.79 -18.43
N ASP A 74 -30.20 18.28 -19.14
CA ASP A 74 -30.06 19.27 -20.19
C ASP A 74 -29.58 20.61 -19.65
N LYS A 75 -30.11 21.07 -18.51
CA LYS A 75 -29.66 22.29 -17.84
C LYS A 75 -28.20 22.19 -17.39
N VAL A 76 -27.80 21.08 -16.77
CA VAL A 76 -26.39 20.85 -16.38
C VAL A 76 -25.49 20.80 -17.60
N SER A 77 -25.89 20.08 -18.65
CA SER A 77 -25.15 19.99 -19.91
C SER A 77 -25.04 21.35 -20.61
N ALA A 78 -26.06 22.20 -20.52
CA ALA A 78 -26.04 23.57 -21.04
C ALA A 78 -25.13 24.46 -20.20
N ALA A 79 -25.19 24.36 -18.87
CA ALA A 79 -24.32 25.09 -17.95
C ALA A 79 -22.84 24.76 -18.21
N LEU A 80 -22.49 23.47 -18.33
CA LEU A 80 -21.14 23.01 -18.66
C LEU A 80 -20.64 23.53 -20.01
N ARG A 81 -21.51 23.59 -21.03
CA ARG A 81 -21.17 24.15 -22.36
C ARG A 81 -21.01 25.67 -22.33
N SER A 82 -21.75 26.36 -21.46
CA SER A 82 -21.67 27.82 -21.30
C SER A 82 -20.52 28.27 -20.40
N ALA A 83 -19.96 27.36 -19.59
CA ALA A 83 -18.79 27.66 -18.78
C ALA A 83 -17.59 27.94 -19.69
N PRO A 84 -16.85 29.04 -19.50
CA PRO A 84 -15.64 29.30 -20.26
C PRO A 84 -14.69 28.13 -20.05
N SER A 85 -14.16 27.58 -21.14
CA SER A 85 -13.07 26.62 -21.08
C SER A 85 -11.86 27.35 -20.51
N THR A 86 -11.66 27.28 -19.20
CA THR A 86 -10.39 27.62 -18.59
C THR A 86 -9.38 26.62 -19.13
N THR A 87 -8.69 27.02 -20.19
CA THR A 87 -7.48 26.37 -20.66
C THR A 87 -6.50 26.33 -19.49
N GLY A 88 -6.49 25.20 -18.79
CA GLY A 88 -5.56 24.89 -17.71
C GLY A 88 -6.09 25.19 -16.31
N ALA A 89 -6.79 24.21 -15.73
CA ALA A 89 -6.33 23.79 -14.41
C ALA A 89 -4.85 23.40 -14.56
N ALA A 90 -3.94 24.29 -14.16
CA ALA A 90 -2.49 24.07 -14.24
C ALA A 90 -2.01 22.81 -13.48
N HIS A 91 -2.91 22.13 -12.76
CA HIS A 91 -2.67 20.87 -12.07
C HIS A 91 -3.02 19.61 -12.88
N ALA A 92 -3.49 19.74 -14.13
CA ALA A 92 -3.88 18.59 -14.97
C ALA A 92 -3.22 18.56 -16.37
N ALA A 93 -2.26 19.45 -16.65
CA ALA A 93 -1.54 19.45 -17.93
C ALA A 93 -0.56 18.27 -18.01
N ARG A 94 -1.04 17.11 -18.47
CA ARG A 94 -0.21 15.96 -18.81
C ARG A 94 0.64 16.31 -20.04
N PRO A 95 1.96 16.08 -20.05
CA PRO A 95 2.80 16.44 -21.18
C PRO A 95 2.35 15.69 -22.45
N PRO A 96 2.32 16.37 -23.62
CA PRO A 96 1.86 15.75 -24.86
C PRO A 96 2.75 14.55 -25.20
N LEU A 97 2.12 13.38 -25.30
CA LEU A 97 2.80 12.14 -25.67
C LEU A 97 3.27 12.26 -27.11
N ARG A 98 4.59 12.16 -27.31
CA ARG A 98 5.22 12.23 -28.63
C ARG A 98 4.68 11.12 -29.55
N PRO A 99 4.44 11.40 -30.85
CA PRO A 99 3.82 10.46 -31.79
C PRO A 99 4.57 9.13 -31.94
N ALA A 100 5.85 9.09 -31.57
CA ALA A 100 6.65 7.86 -31.51
C ALA A 100 6.10 6.79 -30.53
N ARG A 101 5.32 7.16 -29.51
CA ARG A 101 4.73 6.18 -28.56
C ARG A 101 3.45 5.51 -29.07
N ILE A 102 2.83 6.04 -30.12
CA ILE A 102 1.60 5.45 -30.71
C ILE A 102 1.94 4.20 -31.53
N ALA A 103 3.11 4.17 -32.17
CA ALA A 103 3.57 3.02 -32.96
C ALA A 103 3.89 1.77 -32.11
N ALA A 104 4.22 1.94 -30.82
CA ALA A 104 4.51 0.82 -29.91
C ALA A 104 3.24 0.09 -29.42
N GLY A 105 2.05 0.69 -29.54
CA GLY A 105 0.79 0.08 -29.10
C GLY A 105 0.29 -1.04 -30.03
N ILE A 106 0.60 -0.96 -31.32
CA ILE A 106 0.08 -1.91 -32.32
C ILE A 106 0.85 -3.24 -32.29
N ALA A 107 2.11 -3.24 -31.87
CA ALA A 107 2.92 -4.47 -31.72
C ALA A 107 2.51 -5.34 -30.52
N GLY A 108 1.82 -4.79 -29.51
CA GLY A 108 1.38 -5.54 -28.33
C GLY A 108 0.17 -6.45 -28.57
N LEU A 109 -0.61 -6.21 -29.63
CA LEU A 109 -1.86 -6.94 -29.92
C LEU A 109 -1.64 -8.35 -30.50
N VAL A 110 -0.44 -8.66 -31.01
CA VAL A 110 -0.12 -9.98 -31.58
C VAL A 110 0.31 -11.00 -30.49
N ALA A 111 0.81 -10.55 -29.33
CA ALA A 111 1.30 -11.44 -28.28
C ALA A 111 0.18 -12.08 -27.42
N VAL A 112 -1.01 -11.47 -27.34
CA VAL A 112 -2.11 -11.96 -26.49
C VAL A 112 -2.78 -13.21 -27.08
N ALA A 113 -2.72 -13.43 -28.40
CA ALA A 113 -3.36 -14.56 -29.05
C ALA A 113 -2.71 -15.93 -28.75
N VAL A 114 -1.42 -15.96 -28.35
CA VAL A 114 -0.71 -17.24 -28.08
C VAL A 114 -0.94 -17.73 -26.64
N ALA A 115 -1.21 -16.83 -25.69
CA ALA A 115 -1.42 -17.20 -24.28
C ALA A 115 -2.76 -17.92 -24.03
N ILE A 116 -3.77 -17.70 -24.88
CA ILE A 116 -5.10 -18.31 -24.74
C ILE A 116 -5.08 -19.81 -25.14
N TRP A 117 -4.08 -20.26 -25.91
CA TRP A 117 -4.04 -21.62 -26.45
C TRP A 117 -3.43 -22.67 -25.48
N VAL A 118 -2.55 -22.26 -24.55
CA VAL A 118 -1.90 -23.21 -23.61
C VAL A 118 -2.77 -23.50 -22.38
N GLY A 119 -3.75 -22.65 -22.07
CA GLY A 119 -4.63 -22.83 -20.91
C GLY A 119 -5.66 -23.96 -21.05
N THR A 120 -5.98 -24.42 -22.26
CA THR A 120 -7.06 -25.38 -22.51
C THR A 120 -6.63 -26.85 -22.46
N THR A 121 -5.34 -27.18 -22.56
CA THR A 121 -4.88 -28.58 -22.59
C THR A 121 -4.65 -29.19 -21.20
N ALA A 122 -4.64 -28.39 -20.13
CA ALA A 122 -4.45 -28.87 -18.76
C ALA A 122 -5.73 -29.41 -18.10
N LEU A 123 -6.91 -29.13 -18.67
CA LEU A 123 -8.21 -29.60 -18.17
C LEU A 123 -8.58 -31.02 -18.59
N LEU A 124 -7.78 -31.67 -19.45
CA LEU A 124 -8.12 -32.98 -20.03
C LEU A 124 -7.29 -34.16 -19.47
N ARG A 125 -6.49 -33.95 -18.41
CA ARG A 125 -5.79 -35.04 -17.72
C ARG A 125 -6.13 -35.03 -16.24
N GLU A 126 -7.23 -35.67 -15.92
CA GLU A 126 -7.60 -36.08 -14.56
C GLU A 126 -6.70 -37.27 -14.15
N PRO A 127 -5.84 -37.16 -13.12
CA PRO A 127 -5.18 -38.31 -12.51
C PRO A 127 -6.22 -39.10 -11.68
N PRO A 128 -6.18 -40.44 -11.66
CA PRO A 128 -7.17 -41.24 -10.95
C PRO A 128 -7.18 -40.94 -9.43
N PRO A 129 -8.35 -40.90 -8.79
CA PRO A 129 -8.48 -40.55 -7.38
C PRO A 129 -7.83 -41.61 -6.48
N ALA A 130 -6.89 -41.18 -5.64
CA ALA A 130 -6.32 -41.99 -4.59
C ALA A 130 -7.34 -42.19 -3.44
N PRO A 131 -7.36 -43.36 -2.76
CA PRO A 131 -8.37 -43.66 -1.75
C PRO A 131 -8.26 -42.74 -0.53
N SER A 132 -9.37 -42.14 -0.13
CA SER A 132 -9.47 -41.36 1.11
C SER A 132 -9.50 -42.29 2.33
N ALA A 133 -8.42 -42.30 3.11
CA ALA A 133 -8.45 -42.78 4.48
C ALA A 133 -8.92 -41.62 5.41
N PRO A 134 -9.76 -41.89 6.42
CA PRO A 134 -10.23 -40.86 7.33
C PRO A 134 -9.19 -40.63 8.42
N THR A 135 -8.44 -39.52 8.33
CA THR A 135 -7.53 -39.10 9.40
C THR A 135 -7.92 -37.70 9.85
N THR A 136 -8.67 -37.67 10.95
CA THR A 136 -8.69 -36.64 12.00
C THR A 136 -8.02 -35.30 11.64
N ALA A 137 -8.87 -34.30 11.36
CA ALA A 137 -8.51 -32.89 11.31
C ALA A 137 -8.21 -32.34 12.72
N GLN A 138 -7.04 -32.66 13.27
CA GLN A 138 -6.45 -31.94 14.39
C GLN A 138 -4.95 -31.77 14.18
N HIS A 139 -4.47 -30.53 14.31
CA HIS A 139 -3.08 -30.06 14.26
C HIS A 139 -2.38 -29.98 12.90
N ILE A 140 -2.61 -28.90 12.14
CA ILE A 140 -1.52 -28.13 11.47
C ILE A 140 -1.91 -26.64 11.43
N THR A 141 -1.99 -25.97 12.58
CA THR A 141 -1.67 -24.53 12.63
C THR A 141 -0.23 -24.43 13.10
N VAL A 142 0.71 -24.75 12.21
CA VAL A 142 2.09 -24.31 12.40
C VAL A 142 2.05 -22.81 12.17
N SER A 143 1.82 -22.06 13.24
CA SER A 143 2.02 -20.61 13.25
C SER A 143 3.50 -20.37 13.02
N THR A 144 3.90 -20.24 11.76
CA THR A 144 5.24 -19.76 11.42
C THR A 144 5.38 -18.38 12.08
N PRO A 145 6.37 -18.18 12.99
CA PRO A 145 6.57 -16.89 13.62
C PRO A 145 6.70 -15.79 12.56
N PRO A 146 6.17 -14.59 12.83
CA PRO A 146 6.34 -13.47 11.91
C PRO A 146 7.83 -13.23 11.67
N ALA A 147 8.20 -13.00 10.41
CA ALA A 147 9.58 -12.72 10.03
C ALA A 147 10.08 -11.47 10.76
N THR A 148 11.16 -11.60 11.51
CA THR A 148 11.82 -10.50 12.21
C THR A 148 13.21 -10.27 11.63
N ILE A 149 13.67 -9.02 11.68
CA ILE A 149 15.03 -8.68 11.28
C ILE A 149 15.98 -9.25 12.36
N PRO A 150 16.97 -10.09 12.00
CA PRO A 150 17.86 -10.77 12.94
C PRO A 150 19.02 -9.84 13.35
N LEU A 151 18.74 -8.56 13.55
CA LEU A 151 19.69 -7.55 13.99
C LEU A 151 19.06 -6.75 15.13
N SER A 152 19.84 -6.53 16.18
CA SER A 152 19.49 -5.63 17.26
C SER A 152 19.49 -4.17 16.78
N ALA A 153 18.83 -3.30 17.53
CA ALA A 153 18.85 -1.87 17.24
C ALA A 153 20.27 -1.27 17.25
N ALA A 154 21.19 -1.82 18.06
CA ALA A 154 22.58 -1.40 18.09
C ALA A 154 23.31 -1.77 16.79
N GLU A 155 23.13 -3.01 16.30
CA GLU A 155 23.74 -3.45 15.04
C GLU A 155 23.20 -2.67 13.85
N ILE A 156 21.90 -2.32 13.84
CA ILE A 156 21.31 -1.47 12.78
C ILE A 156 21.95 -0.07 12.78
N ARG A 157 22.21 0.50 13.96
CA ARG A 157 22.93 1.78 14.08
C ARG A 157 24.38 1.66 13.64
N ASP A 158 25.04 0.55 13.94
CA ASP A 158 26.43 0.32 13.53
C ASP A 158 26.60 0.22 12.01
N LEU A 159 25.54 -0.16 11.27
CA LEU A 159 25.55 -0.14 9.79
C LEU A 159 25.73 1.26 9.22
N LEU A 160 25.37 2.32 9.96
CA LEU A 160 25.56 3.71 9.51
C LEU A 160 27.04 4.10 9.44
N ASN A 161 27.89 3.39 10.19
CA ASN A 161 29.32 3.66 10.28
C ASN A 161 30.14 2.75 9.35
N GLN A 162 29.48 1.92 8.53
CA GLN A 162 30.10 0.95 7.64
C GLN A 162 29.74 1.26 6.18
N PRO A 163 30.61 0.92 5.21
CA PRO A 163 30.24 0.97 3.80
C PRO A 163 28.99 0.11 3.53
N PRO A 164 27.93 0.66 2.91
CA PRO A 164 26.72 -0.10 2.64
C PRO A 164 26.98 -1.28 1.69
N ASP A 165 26.59 -2.48 2.11
CA ASP A 165 26.53 -3.66 1.25
C ASP A 165 25.10 -3.82 0.71
N TYR A 166 24.92 -3.38 -0.53
CA TYR A 166 23.63 -3.45 -1.21
C TYR A 166 23.36 -4.82 -1.86
N GLY A 167 24.31 -5.75 -1.83
CA GLY A 167 24.17 -7.00 -2.55
C GLY A 167 23.82 -6.77 -4.04
N PRO A 168 22.80 -7.46 -4.58
CA PRO A 168 22.35 -7.28 -5.97
C PRO A 168 21.74 -5.91 -6.29
N LEU A 169 21.40 -5.08 -5.31
CA LEU A 169 20.87 -3.72 -5.49
C LEU A 169 21.99 -2.69 -5.74
N THR A 170 22.90 -3.03 -6.66
CA THR A 170 24.17 -2.31 -6.87
C THR A 170 23.98 -0.92 -7.46
N THR A 171 22.96 -0.71 -8.29
CA THR A 171 22.73 0.56 -8.99
C THR A 171 21.86 1.53 -8.18
N ALA A 172 22.11 2.83 -8.33
CA ALA A 172 21.29 3.87 -7.70
C ALA A 172 19.83 3.82 -8.17
N GLY A 173 19.58 3.49 -9.44
CA GLY A 173 18.23 3.36 -9.99
C GLY A 173 17.42 2.21 -9.38
N MET A 174 18.05 1.06 -9.11
CA MET A 174 17.41 -0.07 -8.41
C MET A 174 16.99 0.34 -7.00
N ARG A 175 17.88 1.01 -6.25
CA ARG A 175 17.58 1.50 -4.90
C ARG A 175 16.45 2.54 -4.90
N ALA A 176 16.51 3.51 -5.81
CA ALA A 176 15.46 4.51 -5.97
C ALA A 176 14.10 3.87 -6.31
N SER A 177 14.07 2.88 -7.21
CA SER A 177 12.85 2.16 -7.56
C SER A 177 12.29 1.36 -6.38
N CYS A 178 13.16 0.63 -5.66
CA CYS A 178 12.81 -0.10 -4.45
C CYS A 178 12.18 0.83 -3.38
N LEU A 179 12.83 1.97 -3.11
CA LEU A 179 12.31 2.98 -2.17
C LEU A 179 10.94 3.53 -2.61
N GLY A 180 10.75 3.79 -3.90
CA GLY A 180 9.45 4.19 -4.44
C GLY A 180 8.34 3.16 -4.18
N GLY A 181 8.66 1.86 -4.29
CA GLY A 181 7.74 0.78 -3.95
C GLY A 181 7.44 0.67 -2.45
N LEU A 182 8.37 1.10 -1.59
CA LEU A 182 8.21 1.18 -0.14
C LEU A 182 7.48 2.46 0.32
N GLY A 183 7.13 3.36 -0.60
CA GLY A 183 6.46 4.63 -0.29
C GLY A 183 7.40 5.77 0.10
N TYR A 184 8.72 5.60 -0.05
CA TYR A 184 9.71 6.65 0.21
C TYR A 184 10.02 7.46 -1.05
N PRO A 185 10.33 8.76 -0.92
CA PRO A 185 10.84 9.54 -2.04
C PRO A 185 12.08 8.90 -2.65
N THR A 186 12.16 8.85 -3.98
CA THR A 186 13.29 8.23 -4.71
C THR A 186 14.62 8.95 -4.51
N SER A 187 14.59 10.16 -3.93
CA SER A 187 15.75 10.96 -3.55
C SER A 187 16.27 10.66 -2.15
N VAL A 188 15.56 9.83 -1.36
CA VAL A 188 16.02 9.44 -0.02
C VAL A 188 17.32 8.65 -0.12
N GLN A 189 18.32 9.07 0.65
CA GLN A 189 19.59 8.38 0.73
C GLN A 189 19.48 7.18 1.67
N VAL A 190 19.88 6.00 1.19
CA VAL A 190 20.08 4.83 2.03
C VAL A 190 21.33 5.06 2.88
N LEU A 191 21.15 5.15 4.19
CA LEU A 191 22.20 5.45 5.17
C LEU A 191 23.06 4.23 5.51
N GLY A 192 22.49 3.03 5.39
CA GLY A 192 23.19 1.77 5.62
C GLY A 192 22.53 0.63 4.85
N ALA A 193 23.32 -0.37 4.47
CA ALA A 193 22.78 -1.58 3.86
C ALA A 193 23.65 -2.79 4.21
N ARG A 194 23.00 -3.95 4.30
CA ARG A 194 23.68 -5.23 4.55
C ARG A 194 22.86 -6.39 4.03
N GLN A 195 23.51 -7.40 3.46
CA GLN A 195 22.85 -8.68 3.19
C GLN A 195 22.53 -9.42 4.49
N ILE A 196 21.29 -9.88 4.59
CA ILE A 196 20.80 -10.67 5.72
C ILE A 196 20.03 -11.89 5.21
N GLU A 197 19.76 -12.83 6.11
CA GLU A 197 18.95 -13.99 5.81
C GLU A 197 17.84 -14.10 6.86
N ILE A 198 16.60 -14.28 6.41
CA ILE A 198 15.45 -14.53 7.28
C ILE A 198 14.75 -15.79 6.78
N ASN A 199 14.62 -16.80 7.64
CA ASN A 199 13.98 -18.07 7.28
C ASN A 199 14.54 -18.70 5.99
N ALA A 200 15.88 -18.76 5.85
CA ALA A 200 16.58 -19.27 4.66
C ALA A 200 16.32 -18.47 3.36
N ARG A 201 15.84 -17.23 3.47
CA ARG A 201 15.66 -16.32 2.33
C ARG A 201 16.70 -15.21 2.38
N PRO A 202 17.57 -15.10 1.36
CA PRO A 202 18.52 -14.00 1.27
C PRO A 202 17.79 -12.70 0.94
N LEU A 203 18.12 -11.66 1.68
CA LEU A 203 17.50 -10.34 1.63
C LEU A 203 18.59 -9.26 1.73
N VAL A 204 18.24 -8.04 1.36
CA VAL A 204 19.04 -6.85 1.65
C VAL A 204 18.30 -6.03 2.69
N LEU A 205 18.96 -5.74 3.81
CA LEU A 205 18.49 -4.74 4.75
C LEU A 205 18.87 -3.36 4.22
N LEU A 206 17.89 -2.47 4.07
CA LEU A 206 18.09 -1.06 3.74
C LEU A 206 17.71 -0.20 4.95
N VAL A 207 18.60 0.68 5.38
CA VAL A 207 18.38 1.63 6.49
C VAL A 207 18.25 3.03 5.92
N VAL A 208 17.15 3.71 6.23
CA VAL A 208 16.83 5.07 5.77
C VAL A 208 16.45 5.96 6.97
N PRO A 209 16.42 7.30 6.81
CA PRO A 209 15.79 8.17 7.80
C PRO A 209 14.33 7.73 8.05
N GLY A 210 13.92 7.68 9.31
CA GLY A 210 12.52 7.47 9.65
C GLY A 210 11.71 8.78 9.55
N ASP A 211 10.47 8.74 10.02
CA ASP A 211 9.53 9.87 9.92
C ASP A 211 9.92 11.04 10.84
N THR A 212 10.69 10.76 11.90
CA THR A 212 11.28 11.78 12.78
C THR A 212 12.79 11.86 12.59
N PRO A 213 13.42 13.03 12.83
CA PRO A 213 14.87 13.21 12.67
C PRO A 213 15.72 12.23 13.48
N ASP A 214 15.22 11.79 14.63
CA ASP A 214 15.91 10.90 15.57
C ASP A 214 15.52 9.43 15.40
N SER A 215 14.89 9.07 14.27
CA SER A 215 14.49 7.70 13.97
C SER A 215 15.13 7.17 12.69
N LEU A 216 15.32 5.86 12.65
CA LEU A 216 15.80 5.10 11.49
C LEU A 216 14.74 4.06 11.15
N ALA A 217 14.40 3.94 9.87
CA ALA A 217 13.57 2.85 9.38
C ALA A 217 14.46 1.83 8.67
N ALA A 218 14.28 0.55 8.98
CA ALA A 218 15.05 -0.55 8.40
C ALA A 218 14.10 -1.55 7.73
N PHE A 219 14.38 -1.90 6.48
CA PHE A 219 13.53 -2.73 5.63
C PHE A 219 14.31 -3.91 5.09
N ALA A 220 13.84 -5.13 5.34
CA ALA A 220 14.40 -6.36 4.76
C ALA A 220 13.66 -6.69 3.46
N VAL A 221 14.29 -6.39 2.33
CA VAL A 221 13.69 -6.53 0.99
C VAL A 221 14.33 -7.65 0.19
N ALA A 222 13.59 -8.15 -0.80
CA ALA A 222 14.11 -9.16 -1.72
C ALA A 222 15.26 -8.63 -2.58
N LEU A 223 16.09 -9.55 -3.08
CA LEU A 223 17.25 -9.24 -3.92
C LEU A 223 16.89 -8.55 -5.25
N ASN A 224 15.65 -8.73 -5.71
CA ASN A 224 15.09 -8.15 -6.94
C ASN A 224 14.16 -6.95 -6.67
N CYS A 225 14.28 -6.30 -5.50
CA CYS A 225 13.39 -5.21 -5.09
C CYS A 225 13.25 -4.12 -6.16
N SER A 226 12.01 -3.76 -6.45
CA SER A 226 11.62 -2.72 -7.39
C SER A 226 10.34 -2.02 -6.93
N ALA A 227 9.92 -0.98 -7.66
CA ALA A 227 8.66 -0.28 -7.37
C ALA A 227 7.41 -1.18 -7.53
N ALA A 228 7.49 -2.22 -8.37
CA ALA A 228 6.36 -3.12 -8.65
C ALA A 228 6.33 -4.34 -7.70
N ASP A 229 7.49 -4.73 -7.20
CA ASP A 229 7.65 -5.86 -6.28
C ASP A 229 8.81 -5.54 -5.34
N THR A 230 8.49 -5.17 -4.11
CA THR A 230 9.49 -4.87 -3.08
C THR A 230 10.01 -6.13 -2.40
N GLY A 231 9.24 -7.22 -2.43
CA GLY A 231 9.53 -8.41 -1.64
C GLY A 231 9.85 -8.10 -0.16
N LEU A 232 9.19 -7.09 0.43
CA LEU A 232 9.41 -6.70 1.83
C LEU A 232 8.97 -7.85 2.75
N LEU A 233 9.92 -8.38 3.53
CA LEU A 233 9.64 -9.49 4.45
C LEU A 233 9.48 -9.01 5.90
N ALA A 234 10.24 -8.00 6.30
CA ALA A 234 10.20 -7.44 7.65
C ALA A 234 10.63 -5.97 7.64
N SER A 235 10.09 -5.20 8.57
CA SER A 235 10.49 -3.80 8.79
C SER A 235 10.55 -3.49 10.28
N THR A 236 11.44 -2.59 10.67
CA THR A 236 11.49 -2.07 12.04
C THR A 236 11.88 -0.59 12.05
N VAL A 237 11.53 0.10 13.12
CA VAL A 237 11.96 1.47 13.38
C VAL A 237 12.79 1.46 14.66
N VAL A 238 13.95 2.10 14.62
CA VAL A 238 14.86 2.20 15.78
C VAL A 238 15.25 3.66 16.03
N PRO A 239 15.50 4.04 17.30
CA PRO A 239 16.10 5.33 17.61
C PRO A 239 17.48 5.46 16.95
N ARG A 240 17.81 6.67 16.50
CA ARG A 240 19.11 6.99 15.90
C ARG A 240 20.22 7.18 16.94
N GLY A 241 19.85 7.58 18.17
CA GLY A 241 20.75 7.83 19.30
C GLY A 241 20.70 6.77 20.39
#